data_AF-A0A6V7V459-F1
#
_entry.id   AF-A0A6V7V459-F1
#
_cell.length_a   1.000
_cell.length_b   1.000
_cell.length_c   1.000
_cell.angle_alpha   90.00
_cell.angle_beta   90.00
_cell.angle_gamma   90.00
#
_symmetry.space_group_name_H-M   'P 1'
#
loop_
_entity.id
_entity.type
_entity.pdbx_description
1 polymer ?
#
loop_
_entity_poly.entity_id
_entity_poly.type
_entity_poly.pdbx_seq_one_letter_code
_entity_poly.pdbx_strand_id
1 'polypeptide(L)'
;MEDAFQKILCLSPTKLRTYQLMVNFAEEDCLDYGGPSKELFFLLSKQLFNPKNGLFEYTSINSNRIQISPMSKFIDNYLSWMELCGRVLGLALLHRCLLDCFFTKPFYKILAKIPLELTDLLETDNELYNSLNWINKNSVNVENLELNFCVTEEVAGEISDFELLPNGKNISVNNENKNRFIELIILWRVERGIRDQLKALLFGLNAVIDQSLLTVFDAEQLEFAISGNIFIDIEDWEKNTVYKGGYRENHVIIRWFWQCVRQNV
;
A
#
# COMPACT_ATOMS: atom_id res chain seq x y z
N MET A 1 1.02 23.85 6.23
CA MET A 1 0.96 22.61 5.42
C MET A 1 1.30 22.88 3.96
N GLU A 2 0.60 23.78 3.28
CA GLU A 2 0.93 24.17 1.88
C GLU A 2 2.40 24.61 1.70
N ASP A 3 2.92 25.41 2.64
CA ASP A 3 4.34 25.78 2.67
C ASP A 3 5.30 24.58 2.72
N ALA A 4 4.97 23.55 3.51
CA ALA A 4 5.79 22.35 3.62
C ALA A 4 5.74 21.54 2.31
N PHE A 5 4.56 21.43 1.70
CA PHE A 5 4.36 20.77 0.42
C PHE A 5 5.17 21.41 -0.70
N GLN A 6 5.07 22.74 -0.84
CA GLN A 6 5.82 23.50 -1.84
C GLN A 6 7.33 23.39 -1.63
N LYS A 7 7.80 23.48 -0.37
CA LYS A 7 9.23 23.32 -0.05
C LYS A 7 9.74 21.92 -0.41
N ILE A 8 9.03 20.85 -0.03
CA ILE A 8 9.44 19.47 -0.31
C ILE A 8 9.47 19.18 -1.82
N LEU A 9 8.49 19.67 -2.57
CA LEU A 9 8.44 19.51 -4.02
C LEU A 9 9.56 20.30 -4.73
N CYS A 10 9.84 21.53 -4.30
CA CYS A 10 10.86 22.37 -4.93
C CYS A 10 12.31 21.93 -4.64
N LEU A 11 12.54 21.13 -3.60
CA LEU A 11 13.89 20.66 -3.26
C LEU A 11 14.40 19.65 -4.29
N SER A 12 15.66 19.83 -4.72
CA SER A 12 16.32 18.87 -5.61
C SER A 12 16.59 17.53 -4.89
N PRO A 13 16.59 16.39 -5.59
CA PRO A 13 16.94 15.07 -5.03
C PRO A 13 18.23 15.07 -4.20
N THR A 14 19.29 15.75 -4.69
CA THR A 14 20.56 15.86 -3.97
C THR A 14 20.41 16.50 -2.59
N LYS A 15 19.58 17.56 -2.49
CA LYS A 15 19.33 18.23 -1.22
C LYS A 15 18.54 17.32 -0.26
N LEU A 16 17.50 16.66 -0.77
CA LEU A 16 16.66 15.76 0.02
C LEU A 16 17.47 14.59 0.62
N ARG A 17 18.48 14.10 -0.09
CA ARG A 17 19.34 12.98 0.35
C ARG A 17 20.45 13.39 1.31
N THR A 18 20.96 14.61 1.20
CA THR A 18 22.22 15.01 1.87
C THR A 18 22.01 15.75 3.18
N TYR A 19 20.95 16.57 3.26
CA TYR A 19 20.75 17.45 4.40
C TYR A 19 19.89 16.81 5.48
N GLN A 20 20.18 17.15 6.73
CA GLN A 20 19.31 16.83 7.86
C GLN A 20 18.04 17.69 7.79
N LEU A 21 16.88 17.07 8.02
CA LEU A 21 15.62 17.78 8.13
C LEU A 21 15.57 18.57 9.45
N MET A 22 15.35 19.89 9.35
CA MET A 22 15.10 20.77 10.49
C MET A 22 13.74 21.43 10.30
N VAL A 23 12.86 21.26 11.28
CA VAL A 23 11.48 21.77 11.24
C VAL A 23 11.32 22.80 12.36
N ASN A 24 10.94 24.02 11.98
CA ASN A 24 10.57 25.08 12.91
C ASN A 24 9.14 25.52 12.58
N PHE A 25 8.23 25.38 13.53
CA PHE A 25 6.87 25.92 13.42
C PHE A 25 6.88 27.41 13.77
N ALA A 26 6.10 28.22 13.06
CA ALA A 26 6.21 29.68 13.12
C ALA A 26 5.88 30.29 14.49
N GLU A 27 5.12 29.58 15.33
CA GLU A 27 4.66 30.07 16.64
C GLU A 27 5.30 29.32 17.83
N GLU A 28 6.32 28.47 17.58
CA GLU A 28 6.92 27.64 18.63
C GLU A 28 8.45 27.79 18.70
N ASP A 29 8.95 28.20 19.87
CA ASP A 29 10.37 28.14 20.21
C ASP A 29 10.74 26.70 20.56
N CYS A 30 11.00 25.88 19.55
CA CYS A 30 11.39 24.50 19.75
C CYS A 30 12.85 24.39 20.24
N LEU A 31 13.05 23.87 21.47
CA LEU A 31 14.38 23.56 22.02
C LEU A 31 14.92 22.19 21.56
N ASP A 32 14.06 21.33 21.01
CA ASP A 32 14.41 19.98 20.52
C ASP A 32 14.18 19.86 19.01
N TYR A 33 15.14 19.25 18.31
CA TYR A 33 15.11 19.01 16.87
C TYR A 33 14.25 17.81 16.46
N GLY A 34 14.02 16.85 17.39
CA GLY A 34 13.32 15.60 17.11
C GLY A 34 11.79 15.70 17.15
N GLY A 35 11.23 16.40 18.14
CA GLY A 35 9.79 16.58 18.31
C GLY A 35 9.08 17.18 17.09
N PRO A 36 9.52 18.36 16.60
CA PRO A 36 8.85 19.05 15.48
C PRO A 36 8.87 18.24 14.18
N SER A 37 9.95 17.47 13.95
CA SER A 37 10.05 16.59 12.77
C SER A 37 9.00 15.47 12.84
N LYS A 38 8.86 14.81 13.99
CA LYS A 38 7.84 13.76 14.17
C LYS A 38 6.43 14.30 14.00
N GLU A 39 6.15 15.46 14.58
CA GLU A 39 4.85 16.12 14.44
C GLU A 39 4.56 16.49 12.98
N LEU A 40 5.54 17.03 12.25
CA LEU A 40 5.39 17.31 10.83
C LEU A 40 4.99 16.06 10.05
N PHE A 41 5.67 14.93 10.23
CA PHE A 41 5.35 13.70 9.50
C PHE A 41 3.99 13.12 9.87
N PHE A 42 3.56 13.24 11.13
CA PHE A 42 2.20 12.90 11.54
C PHE A 42 1.15 13.79 10.85
N LEU A 43 1.37 15.10 10.80
CA LEU A 43 0.46 16.03 10.11
C LEU A 43 0.44 15.79 8.60
N LEU A 44 1.61 15.55 8.00
CA LEU A 44 1.74 15.19 6.58
C LEU A 44 0.98 13.90 6.29
N SER A 45 1.07 12.88 7.15
CA SER A 45 0.38 11.61 6.91
C SER A 45 -1.13 11.78 6.91
N LYS A 46 -1.67 12.57 7.85
CA LYS A 46 -3.11 12.88 7.94
C LYS A 46 -3.64 13.75 6.79
N GLN A 47 -2.77 14.48 6.09
CA GLN A 47 -3.17 15.29 4.94
C GLN A 47 -2.94 14.57 3.61
N LEU A 48 -1.91 13.74 3.47
CA LEU A 48 -1.61 13.11 2.17
C LEU A 48 -2.31 11.76 2.00
N PHE A 49 -2.38 10.97 3.06
CA PHE A 49 -2.84 9.58 3.00
C PHE A 49 -4.27 9.39 3.50
N ASN A 50 -4.94 10.46 3.93
CA ASN A 50 -6.32 10.39 4.39
C ASN A 50 -7.27 10.20 3.21
N PRO A 51 -8.10 9.13 3.21
CA PRO A 51 -9.03 8.86 2.12
C PRO A 51 -10.01 9.99 1.79
N LYS A 52 -10.31 10.87 2.75
CA LYS A 52 -11.17 12.05 2.52
C LYS A 52 -10.62 13.01 1.47
N ASN A 53 -9.31 12.98 1.22
CA ASN A 53 -8.65 13.85 0.25
C ASN A 53 -8.60 13.22 -1.16
N GLY A 54 -9.10 11.99 -1.32
CA GLY A 54 -9.33 11.34 -2.62
C GLY A 54 -8.08 10.82 -3.35
N LEU A 55 -6.86 11.09 -2.86
CA LEU A 55 -5.64 10.48 -3.39
C LEU A 55 -5.57 8.98 -3.09
N PHE A 56 -6.03 8.59 -1.90
CA PHE A 56 -6.10 7.22 -1.42
C PHE A 56 -7.54 6.86 -1.05
N GLU A 57 -7.82 5.57 -0.94
CA GLU A 57 -9.11 5.02 -0.52
C GLU A 57 -8.91 3.81 0.39
N TYR A 58 -9.88 3.51 1.25
CA TYR A 58 -9.87 2.27 2.03
C TYR A 58 -10.14 1.06 1.12
N THR A 59 -9.47 -0.06 1.37
CA THR A 59 -9.69 -1.28 0.56
C THR A 59 -11.07 -1.89 0.75
N SER A 60 -11.67 -1.72 1.93
CA SER A 60 -13.02 -2.14 2.23
C SER A 60 -13.58 -1.34 3.41
N ILE A 61 -14.89 -1.43 3.64
CA ILE A 61 -15.60 -0.68 4.69
C ILE A 61 -15.04 -0.95 6.10
N ASN A 62 -14.48 -2.15 6.33
CA ASN A 62 -13.97 -2.59 7.63
C ASN A 62 -12.43 -2.61 7.70
N SER A 63 -11.75 -2.12 6.67
CA SER A 63 -10.29 -2.12 6.60
C SER A 63 -9.75 -0.74 6.94
N ASN A 64 -8.75 -0.71 7.82
CA ASN A 64 -7.96 0.50 8.07
C ASN A 64 -6.80 0.66 7.07
N ARG A 65 -6.68 -0.26 6.11
CA ARG A 65 -5.63 -0.23 5.08
C ARG A 65 -6.09 0.55 3.87
N ILE A 66 -5.17 1.35 3.34
CA ILE A 66 -5.42 2.24 2.20
C ILE A 66 -4.66 1.79 0.95
N GLN A 67 -5.23 2.13 -0.20
CA GLN A 67 -4.62 1.97 -1.53
C GLN A 67 -4.74 3.28 -2.31
N ILE A 68 -3.96 3.43 -3.38
CA ILE A 68 -4.13 4.57 -4.29
C ILE A 68 -5.54 4.49 -4.88
N SER A 69 -6.28 5.59 -4.83
CA SER A 69 -7.61 5.62 -5.45
C SER A 69 -7.50 5.77 -6.96
N PRO A 70 -8.15 4.94 -7.77
CA PRO A 70 -8.29 5.18 -9.22
C PRO A 70 -8.99 6.51 -9.53
N MET A 71 -9.80 7.02 -8.59
CA MET A 71 -10.52 8.30 -8.74
C MET A 71 -9.63 9.52 -8.48
N SER A 72 -8.43 9.33 -7.93
CA SER A 72 -7.46 10.41 -7.74
C SER A 72 -7.12 11.15 -9.04
N LYS A 73 -7.27 10.51 -10.20
CA LYS A 73 -7.07 11.13 -11.53
C LYS A 73 -7.97 12.34 -11.80
N PHE A 74 -9.06 12.49 -11.05
CA PHE A 74 -9.99 13.62 -11.16
C PHE A 74 -9.63 14.79 -10.23
N ILE A 75 -8.56 14.66 -9.44
CA ILE A 75 -8.04 15.74 -8.60
C ILE A 75 -7.06 16.58 -9.42
N ASP A 76 -7.15 17.91 -9.29
CA ASP A 76 -6.22 18.81 -9.94
C ASP A 76 -4.78 18.56 -9.47
N ASN A 77 -3.85 18.49 -10.42
CA ASN A 77 -2.43 18.22 -10.18
C ASN A 77 -2.17 16.89 -9.42
N TYR A 78 -3.04 15.88 -9.56
CA TYR A 78 -2.91 14.60 -8.84
C TYR A 78 -1.54 13.93 -8.98
N LEU A 79 -0.86 14.05 -10.13
CA LEU A 79 0.49 13.50 -10.32
C LEU A 79 1.52 14.21 -9.44
N SER A 80 1.45 15.53 -9.31
CA SER A 80 2.32 16.30 -8.41
C SER A 80 2.07 15.95 -6.94
N TRP A 81 0.79 15.70 -6.58
CA TRP A 81 0.44 15.19 -5.26
C TRP A 81 0.99 13.79 -5.01
N MET A 82 0.92 12.88 -5.99
CA MET A 82 1.50 11.55 -5.89
C MET A 82 3.03 11.59 -5.77
N GLU A 83 3.70 12.46 -6.52
CA GLU A 83 5.14 12.70 -6.36
C GLU A 83 5.46 13.18 -4.94
N LEU A 84 4.69 14.12 -4.40
CA LEU A 84 4.85 14.59 -3.02
C LEU A 84 4.66 13.44 -2.01
N CYS A 85 3.64 12.61 -2.17
CA CYS A 85 3.44 11.41 -1.35
C CYS A 85 4.68 10.51 -1.37
N GLY A 86 5.25 10.28 -2.55
CA GLY A 86 6.50 9.53 -2.72
C GLY A 86 7.68 10.16 -1.98
N ARG A 87 7.89 11.47 -2.14
CA ARG A 87 8.96 12.20 -1.44
C ARG A 87 8.80 12.15 0.08
N VAL A 88 7.57 12.28 0.59
CA VAL A 88 7.29 12.21 2.04
C VAL A 88 7.55 10.80 2.56
N LEU A 89 7.14 9.74 1.85
CA LEU A 89 7.48 8.36 2.20
C LEU A 89 9.00 8.15 2.26
N GLY A 90 9.73 8.65 1.27
CA GLY A 90 11.19 8.55 1.24
C GLY A 90 11.86 9.34 2.38
N LEU A 91 11.38 10.54 2.68
CA LEU A 91 11.92 11.35 3.78
C LEU A 91 11.61 10.72 5.14
N ALA A 92 10.42 10.13 5.31
CA ALA A 92 10.03 9.42 6.52
C ALA A 92 11.00 8.25 6.80
N LEU A 93 11.26 7.43 5.78
CA LEU A 93 12.23 6.33 5.85
C LEU A 93 13.66 6.83 6.10
N LEU A 94 14.11 7.87 5.40
CA LEU A 94 15.47 8.41 5.50
C LEU A 94 15.76 8.98 6.89
N HIS A 95 14.80 9.72 7.46
CA HIS A 95 14.92 10.37 8.76
C HIS A 95 14.32 9.55 9.92
N ARG A 96 13.90 8.30 9.66
CA ARG A 96 13.31 7.39 10.66
C ARG A 96 12.11 8.01 11.40
N CYS A 97 11.28 8.73 10.65
CA CYS A 97 10.04 9.31 11.15
C CYS A 97 8.87 8.42 10.72
N LEU A 98 7.92 8.21 11.62
CA LEU A 98 6.76 7.37 11.38
C LEU A 98 5.64 8.16 10.71
N LEU A 99 4.87 7.48 9.86
CA LEU A 99 3.65 7.99 9.25
C LEU A 99 2.44 7.25 9.85
N ASP A 100 1.42 8.01 10.24
CA ASP A 100 0.16 7.42 10.71
C ASP A 100 -0.75 7.06 9.52
N CYS A 101 -0.36 5.99 8.81
CA CYS A 101 -1.10 5.36 7.71
C CYS A 101 -0.66 3.90 7.53
N PHE A 102 -1.54 3.05 6.97
CA PHE A 102 -1.24 1.64 6.70
C PHE A 102 -1.64 1.30 5.27
N PHE A 103 -0.68 0.99 4.39
CA PHE A 103 -0.97 0.63 3.00
C PHE A 103 -1.27 -0.85 2.82
N THR A 104 -1.78 -1.26 1.66
CA THR A 104 -1.96 -2.69 1.36
C THR A 104 -0.62 -3.43 1.24
N LYS A 105 -0.62 -4.75 1.49
CA LYS A 105 0.56 -5.59 1.26
C LYS A 105 1.11 -5.50 -0.18
N PRO A 106 0.26 -5.53 -1.25
CA PRO A 106 0.70 -5.24 -2.61
C PRO A 106 1.48 -3.93 -2.76
N PHE A 107 1.04 -2.86 -2.08
CA PHE A 107 1.70 -1.56 -2.16
C PHE A 107 3.14 -1.63 -1.64
N TYR A 108 3.36 -2.21 -0.47
CA TYR A 108 4.72 -2.39 0.08
C TYR A 108 5.58 -3.30 -0.80
N LYS A 109 5.01 -4.39 -1.35
CA LYS A 109 5.72 -5.25 -2.31
C LYS A 109 6.18 -4.47 -3.54
N ILE A 110 5.33 -3.60 -4.10
CA ILE A 110 5.71 -2.75 -5.24
C ILE A 110 6.87 -1.81 -4.86
N LEU A 111 6.81 -1.16 -3.70
CA LEU A 111 7.90 -0.28 -3.24
C LEU A 111 9.22 -1.03 -3.10
N ALA A 112 9.19 -2.26 -2.59
CA ALA A 112 10.37 -3.11 -2.40
C ALA A 112 10.78 -3.91 -3.66
N LYS A 113 10.05 -3.79 -4.78
CA LYS A 113 10.23 -4.61 -6.01
C LYS A 113 10.11 -6.12 -5.76
N ILE A 114 9.26 -6.52 -4.83
CA ILE A 114 8.95 -7.91 -4.55
C ILE A 114 7.84 -8.37 -5.51
N PRO A 115 7.97 -9.55 -6.16
CA PRO A 115 6.90 -10.11 -6.98
C PRO A 115 5.58 -10.29 -6.20
N LEU A 116 4.48 -9.92 -6.85
CA LEU A 116 3.14 -10.17 -6.33
C LEU A 116 2.77 -11.65 -6.49
N GLU A 117 2.01 -12.16 -5.54
CA GLU A 117 1.61 -13.56 -5.45
C GLU A 117 0.09 -13.67 -5.39
N LEU A 118 -0.45 -14.86 -5.68
CA LEU A 118 -1.90 -15.12 -5.63
C LEU A 118 -2.52 -14.69 -4.30
N THR A 119 -1.84 -14.98 -3.19
CA THR A 119 -2.30 -14.66 -1.84
C THR A 119 -2.48 -13.17 -1.60
N ASP A 120 -1.81 -12.31 -2.37
CA ASP A 120 -1.96 -10.85 -2.26
C ASP A 120 -3.34 -10.36 -2.75
N LEU A 121 -4.11 -11.21 -3.46
CA LEU A 121 -5.49 -10.92 -3.87
C LEU A 121 -6.54 -11.32 -2.82
N LEU A 122 -6.20 -12.07 -1.77
CA LEU A 122 -7.18 -12.60 -0.82
C LEU A 122 -8.01 -11.50 -0.15
N GLU A 123 -7.38 -10.37 0.17
CA GLU A 123 -8.05 -9.25 0.84
C GLU A 123 -8.76 -8.31 -0.13
N THR A 124 -8.29 -8.21 -1.38
CA THR A 124 -8.76 -7.22 -2.36
C THR A 124 -9.77 -7.79 -3.35
N ASP A 125 -9.62 -9.07 -3.72
CA ASP A 125 -10.41 -9.72 -4.77
C ASP A 125 -10.41 -11.26 -4.62
N ASN A 126 -11.20 -11.76 -3.68
CA ASN A 126 -11.29 -13.19 -3.39
C ASN A 126 -11.86 -14.00 -4.57
N GLU A 127 -12.70 -13.40 -5.40
CA GLU A 127 -13.26 -14.07 -6.59
C GLU A 127 -12.19 -14.30 -7.65
N LEU A 128 -11.39 -13.27 -7.95
CA LEU A 128 -10.25 -13.39 -8.84
C LEU A 128 -9.20 -14.37 -8.28
N TYR A 129 -8.93 -14.32 -6.97
CA TYR A 129 -8.07 -15.30 -6.31
C TYR A 129 -8.53 -16.73 -6.58
N ASN A 130 -9.81 -17.04 -6.36
CA ASN A 130 -10.35 -18.38 -6.57
C ASN A 130 -10.19 -18.83 -8.02
N SER A 131 -10.48 -17.93 -8.97
CA SER A 131 -10.39 -18.19 -10.40
C SER A 131 -8.94 -18.50 -10.82
N LEU A 132 -7.99 -17.67 -10.41
CA LEU A 132 -6.58 -17.88 -10.75
C LEU A 132 -5.97 -19.08 -10.00
N ASN A 133 -6.38 -19.34 -8.77
CA ASN A 133 -5.96 -20.52 -8.02
C ASN A 133 -6.46 -21.82 -8.68
N TRP A 134 -7.65 -21.79 -9.27
CA TRP A 134 -8.15 -22.91 -10.07
C TRP A 134 -7.27 -23.12 -11.31
N ILE A 135 -6.92 -22.07 -12.05
CA ILE A 135 -6.00 -22.15 -13.21
C ILE A 135 -4.63 -22.69 -12.77
N ASN A 136 -4.13 -22.24 -11.62
CA ASN A 136 -2.85 -22.68 -11.06
C ASN A 136 -2.84 -24.19 -10.77
N LYS A 137 -3.93 -24.73 -10.20
CA LYS A 137 -4.02 -26.14 -9.78
C LYS A 137 -4.43 -27.11 -10.89
N ASN A 138 -5.15 -26.64 -11.90
CA ASN A 138 -5.70 -27.50 -12.96
C ASN A 138 -4.87 -27.42 -14.25
N SER A 139 -5.02 -28.44 -15.09
CA SER A 139 -4.45 -28.41 -16.44
C SER A 139 -5.27 -27.48 -17.32
N VAL A 140 -4.64 -26.48 -17.91
CA VAL A 140 -5.26 -25.58 -18.89
C VAL A 140 -5.22 -26.30 -20.23
N ASN A 141 -6.26 -27.07 -20.54
CA ASN A 141 -6.48 -27.56 -21.90
C ASN A 141 -7.09 -26.43 -22.72
N VAL A 142 -6.47 -26.16 -23.88
CA VAL A 142 -6.81 -25.05 -24.80
C VAL A 142 -8.29 -25.08 -25.21
N GLU A 143 -8.91 -26.26 -25.26
CA GLU A 143 -10.31 -26.45 -25.69
C GLU A 143 -11.38 -26.04 -24.66
N ASN A 144 -11.03 -25.86 -23.38
CA ASN A 144 -12.04 -25.69 -22.32
C ASN A 144 -12.24 -24.25 -21.82
N LEU A 145 -11.28 -23.34 -22.01
CA LEU A 145 -11.32 -22.00 -21.41
C LEU A 145 -11.01 -20.85 -22.37
N GLU A 146 -10.45 -21.13 -23.56
CA GLU A 146 -10.12 -20.13 -24.59
C GLU A 146 -9.38 -18.88 -24.07
N LEU A 147 -8.51 -19.06 -23.07
CA LEU A 147 -7.75 -17.97 -22.45
C LEU A 147 -6.59 -17.53 -23.35
N ASN A 148 -6.37 -16.22 -23.41
CA ASN A 148 -5.19 -15.59 -24.01
C ASN A 148 -4.60 -14.54 -23.05
N PHE A 149 -3.50 -13.89 -23.43
CA PHE A 149 -2.87 -12.84 -22.60
C PHE A 149 -3.54 -11.47 -22.79
N CYS A 150 -4.86 -11.44 -22.73
CA CYS A 150 -5.68 -10.23 -22.83
C CYS A 150 -6.75 -10.21 -21.74
N VAL A 151 -7.10 -9.02 -21.27
CA VAL A 151 -8.17 -8.81 -20.29
C VAL A 151 -9.16 -7.81 -20.84
N THR A 152 -10.45 -8.08 -20.70
CA THR A 152 -11.49 -7.13 -21.08
C THR A 152 -11.78 -6.19 -19.92
N GLU A 153 -11.71 -4.88 -20.18
CA GLU A 153 -11.93 -3.81 -19.20
C GLU A 153 -13.14 -2.98 -19.61
N GLU A 154 -13.98 -2.64 -18.64
CA GLU A 154 -14.98 -1.59 -18.80
C GLU A 154 -14.47 -0.30 -18.13
N VAL A 155 -14.22 0.73 -18.92
CA VAL A 155 -13.75 2.04 -18.45
C VAL A 155 -14.74 3.09 -18.90
N ALA A 156 -15.42 3.74 -17.95
CA ALA A 156 -16.43 4.77 -18.22
C ALA A 156 -17.55 4.32 -19.19
N GLY A 157 -17.93 3.04 -19.12
CA GLY A 157 -18.97 2.43 -19.97
C GLY A 157 -18.47 1.94 -21.34
N GLU A 158 -17.19 2.16 -21.67
CA GLU A 158 -16.58 1.59 -22.88
C GLU A 158 -15.87 0.28 -22.54
N ILE A 159 -16.18 -0.76 -23.31
CA ILE A 159 -15.52 -2.07 -23.20
C ILE A 159 -14.32 -2.08 -24.15
N SER A 160 -13.13 -2.32 -23.60
CA SER A 160 -11.89 -2.40 -24.36
C SER A 160 -11.04 -3.58 -23.90
N ASP A 161 -10.18 -4.05 -24.80
CA ASP A 161 -9.27 -5.14 -24.52
C ASP A 161 -7.88 -4.60 -24.18
N PHE A 162 -7.36 -5.01 -23.02
CA PHE A 162 -6.01 -4.71 -22.57
C PHE A 162 -5.10 -5.94 -22.75
N GLU A 163 -4.10 -5.85 -23.62
CA GLU A 163 -3.09 -6.90 -23.76
C GLU A 163 -2.08 -6.86 -22.60
N LEU A 164 -1.96 -7.98 -21.88
CA LEU A 164 -1.05 -8.12 -20.72
C LEU A 164 0.43 -8.11 -21.13
N LEU A 165 0.71 -8.46 -22.38
CA LEU A 165 2.02 -8.45 -23.02
C LEU A 165 1.85 -8.16 -24.51
N PRO A 166 2.90 -7.72 -25.22
CA PRO A 166 2.81 -7.43 -26.65
C PRO A 166 2.31 -8.63 -27.45
N ASN A 167 1.29 -8.42 -28.30
CA ASN A 167 0.66 -9.47 -29.12
C ASN A 167 -0.09 -10.53 -28.27
N GLY A 168 -0.55 -10.15 -27.08
CA GLY A 168 -1.12 -11.05 -26.09
C GLY A 168 -2.41 -11.74 -26.52
N LYS A 169 -3.22 -11.10 -27.37
CA LYS A 169 -4.43 -11.71 -27.93
C LYS A 169 -4.17 -12.96 -28.76
N ASN A 170 -3.00 -13.04 -29.38
CA ASN A 170 -2.59 -14.14 -30.26
C ASN A 170 -1.82 -15.25 -29.53
N ILE A 171 -1.66 -15.14 -28.21
CA ILE A 171 -0.92 -16.11 -27.40
C ILE A 171 -1.93 -16.80 -26.48
N SER A 172 -2.24 -18.06 -26.76
CA SER A 172 -3.12 -18.87 -25.91
C SER A 172 -2.41 -19.28 -24.61
N VAL A 173 -3.16 -19.29 -23.51
CA VAL A 173 -2.69 -19.80 -22.23
C VAL A 173 -2.70 -21.33 -22.24
N ASN A 174 -1.60 -21.93 -21.79
CA ASN A 174 -1.38 -23.37 -21.71
C ASN A 174 -0.62 -23.70 -20.41
N ASN A 175 -0.36 -24.99 -20.15
CA ASN A 175 0.31 -25.42 -18.92
C ASN A 175 1.75 -24.89 -18.75
N GLU A 176 2.44 -24.55 -19.84
CA GLU A 176 3.82 -24.05 -19.80
C GLU A 176 3.86 -22.56 -19.45
N ASN A 177 2.85 -21.78 -19.89
CA ASN A 177 2.83 -20.33 -19.73
C ASN A 177 1.80 -19.81 -18.71
N LYS A 178 0.96 -20.67 -18.12
CA LYS A 178 -0.10 -20.24 -17.17
C LYS A 178 0.41 -19.49 -15.95
N ASN A 179 1.60 -19.82 -15.44
CA ASN A 179 2.19 -19.10 -14.30
C ASN A 179 2.46 -17.64 -14.67
N ARG A 180 2.98 -17.41 -15.88
CA ARG A 180 3.21 -16.07 -16.41
C ARG A 180 1.91 -15.30 -16.62
N PHE A 181 0.87 -15.97 -17.09
CA PHE A 181 -0.47 -15.39 -17.20
C PHE A 181 -0.99 -14.93 -15.83
N ILE A 182 -0.89 -15.80 -14.82
CA ILE A 182 -1.33 -15.49 -13.45
C ILE A 182 -0.57 -14.28 -12.89
N GLU A 183 0.77 -14.25 -13.01
CA GLU A 183 1.60 -13.11 -12.58
C GLU A 183 1.13 -11.79 -13.21
N LEU A 184 0.88 -11.79 -14.52
CA LEU A 184 0.48 -10.60 -15.25
C LEU A 184 -0.94 -10.15 -14.89
N ILE A 185 -1.87 -11.07 -14.65
CA ILE A 185 -3.21 -10.72 -14.15
C ILE A 185 -3.13 -10.11 -12.76
N ILE A 186 -2.32 -10.66 -11.85
CA ILE A 186 -2.17 -10.11 -10.50
C ILE A 186 -1.61 -8.68 -10.58
N LEU A 187 -0.53 -8.49 -11.35
CA LEU A 187 0.06 -7.16 -11.54
C LEU A 187 -0.94 -6.18 -12.16
N TRP A 188 -1.62 -6.60 -13.23
CA TRP A 188 -2.67 -5.81 -13.86
C TRP A 188 -3.76 -5.42 -12.85
N ARG A 189 -4.23 -6.35 -12.01
CA ARG A 189 -5.29 -6.10 -11.04
C ARG A 189 -4.89 -5.03 -10.04
N VAL A 190 -3.65 -5.08 -9.56
CA VAL A 190 -3.13 -4.13 -8.57
C VAL A 190 -2.88 -2.76 -9.18
N GLU A 191 -2.43 -2.68 -10.44
CA GLU A 191 -2.08 -1.42 -11.09
C GLU A 191 -3.21 -0.77 -11.91
N ARG A 192 -4.30 -1.50 -12.18
CA ARG A 192 -5.38 -1.03 -13.05
C ARG A 192 -5.96 0.30 -12.54
N GLY A 193 -5.94 1.31 -13.41
CA GLY A 193 -6.48 2.65 -13.12
C GLY A 193 -5.58 3.53 -12.25
N ILE A 194 -4.41 3.04 -11.83
CA ILE A 194 -3.48 3.78 -10.96
C ILE A 194 -2.04 3.86 -11.49
N ARG A 195 -1.76 3.38 -12.71
CA ARG A 195 -0.38 3.30 -13.24
C ARG A 195 0.37 4.62 -13.22
N ASP A 196 -0.27 5.71 -13.65
CA ASP A 196 0.38 7.03 -13.70
C ASP A 196 0.61 7.60 -12.30
N GLN A 197 -0.35 7.40 -11.39
CA GLN A 197 -0.24 7.75 -9.97
C GLN A 197 0.90 7.00 -9.29
N LEU A 198 0.94 5.69 -9.47
CA LEU A 198 1.97 4.82 -8.92
C LEU A 198 3.36 5.21 -9.46
N LYS A 199 3.46 5.48 -10.77
CA LYS A 199 4.70 5.94 -11.39
C LYS A 199 5.17 7.29 -10.81
N ALA A 200 4.28 8.25 -10.64
CA ALA A 200 4.62 9.54 -10.03
C ALA A 200 5.05 9.39 -8.56
N LEU A 201 4.38 8.53 -7.80
CA LEU A 201 4.75 8.21 -6.42
C LEU A 201 6.13 7.56 -6.35
N LEU A 202 6.39 6.54 -7.17
CA LEU A 202 7.69 5.89 -7.23
C LEU A 202 8.79 6.85 -7.70
N PHE A 203 8.48 7.79 -8.59
CA PHE A 203 9.41 8.83 -9.00
C PHE A 203 9.80 9.74 -7.82
N GLY A 204 8.82 10.21 -7.05
CA GLY A 204 9.05 11.01 -5.85
C GLY A 204 9.80 10.25 -4.76
N LEU A 205 9.48 8.96 -4.54
CA LEU A 205 10.18 8.10 -3.59
C LEU A 205 11.65 7.92 -3.97
N ASN A 206 11.91 7.59 -5.24
CA ASN A 206 13.25 7.38 -5.76
C ASN A 206 14.07 8.68 -5.83
N ALA A 207 13.45 9.85 -5.79
CA ALA A 207 14.18 11.11 -5.61
C ALA A 207 14.85 11.21 -4.23
N VAL A 208 14.28 10.57 -3.20
CA VAL A 208 14.76 10.68 -1.81
C VAL A 208 15.56 9.46 -1.37
N ILE A 209 15.14 8.24 -1.73
CA ILE A 209 15.82 7.01 -1.34
C ILE A 209 16.23 6.22 -2.58
N ASP A 210 17.42 5.60 -2.54
CA ASP A 210 17.82 4.68 -3.60
C ASP A 210 16.99 3.39 -3.50
N GLN A 211 16.40 2.99 -4.62
CA GLN A 211 15.59 1.78 -4.74
C GLN A 211 16.28 0.52 -4.17
N SER A 212 17.60 0.41 -4.28
CA SER A 212 18.37 -0.73 -3.75
C SER A 212 18.23 -0.88 -2.23
N LEU A 213 18.05 0.22 -1.50
CA LEU A 213 17.85 0.21 -0.06
C LEU A 213 16.47 -0.33 0.34
N LEU A 214 15.50 -0.35 -0.58
CA LEU A 214 14.17 -0.90 -0.31
C LEU A 214 14.09 -2.41 -0.58
N THR A 215 14.97 -2.95 -1.44
CA THR A 215 14.96 -4.38 -1.81
C THR A 215 15.40 -5.33 -0.71
N VAL A 216 15.97 -4.81 0.39
CA VAL A 216 16.37 -5.61 1.56
C VAL A 216 15.21 -5.92 2.50
N PHE A 217 14.10 -5.17 2.38
CA PHE A 217 12.92 -5.34 3.21
C PHE A 217 11.96 -6.35 2.58
N ASP A 218 11.31 -7.16 3.39
CA ASP A 218 10.01 -7.73 3.01
C ASP A 218 8.87 -6.70 3.21
N ALA A 219 7.65 -7.06 2.85
CA ALA A 219 6.50 -6.16 2.95
C ALA A 219 6.15 -5.75 4.39
N GLU A 220 6.32 -6.66 5.36
CA GLU A 220 5.97 -6.44 6.77
C GLU A 220 7.03 -5.57 7.46
N GLN A 221 8.31 -5.79 7.13
CA GLN A 221 9.42 -4.96 7.61
C GLN A 221 9.34 -3.54 7.04
N LEU A 222 8.93 -3.39 5.76
CA LEU A 222 8.76 -2.06 5.16
C LEU A 222 7.55 -1.32 5.76
N GLU A 223 6.45 -2.04 6.02
CA GLU A 223 5.31 -1.50 6.78
C GLU A 223 5.77 -1.01 8.16
N PHE A 224 6.51 -1.85 8.90
CA PHE A 224 7.05 -1.48 10.20
C PHE A 224 7.98 -0.25 10.13
N ALA A 225 8.83 -0.15 9.11
CA ALA A 225 9.73 0.99 8.93
C ALA A 225 8.98 2.30 8.64
N ILE A 226 7.81 2.23 8.00
CA ILE A 226 6.99 3.40 7.63
C ILE A 226 6.04 3.80 8.77
N SER A 227 5.30 2.83 9.30
CA SER A 227 4.17 3.09 10.20
C SER A 227 4.50 2.81 11.67
N GLY A 228 5.59 2.09 11.93
CA GLY A 228 5.99 1.65 13.27
C GLY A 228 5.07 0.56 13.82
N ASN A 229 5.21 0.29 15.13
CA ASN A 229 4.28 -0.57 15.84
C ASN A 229 3.03 0.20 16.22
N ILE A 230 1.87 -0.42 16.04
CA ILE A 230 0.66 -0.05 16.75
C ILE A 230 0.86 -0.54 18.19
N PHE A 231 1.00 0.37 19.14
CA PHE A 231 0.89 -0.01 20.55
C PHE A 231 -0.57 -0.37 20.81
N ILE A 232 -0.85 -1.66 21.02
CA ILE A 232 -2.19 -2.13 21.32
C ILE A 232 -2.41 -1.98 22.82
N ASP A 233 -3.33 -1.11 23.21
CA ASP A 233 -3.81 -1.05 24.58
C ASP A 233 -4.63 -2.31 24.87
N ILE A 234 -4.00 -3.27 25.54
CA ILE A 234 -4.62 -4.56 25.85
C ILE A 234 -5.78 -4.38 26.83
N GLU A 235 -5.72 -3.39 27.73
CA GLU A 235 -6.81 -3.11 28.67
C GLU A 235 -8.02 -2.56 27.94
N ASP A 236 -7.83 -1.62 27.02
CA ASP A 236 -8.92 -1.11 26.18
C ASP A 236 -9.49 -2.23 25.29
N TRP A 237 -8.63 -3.07 24.69
CA TRP A 237 -9.09 -4.19 23.87
C TRP A 237 -9.91 -5.20 24.66
N GLU A 238 -9.45 -5.60 25.84
CA GLU A 238 -10.17 -6.53 26.73
C GLU A 238 -11.51 -5.94 27.18
N LYS A 239 -11.51 -4.66 27.58
CA LYS A 239 -12.71 -3.94 28.04
C LYS A 239 -13.78 -3.82 26.95
N ASN A 240 -13.38 -3.67 25.70
CA ASN A 240 -14.31 -3.51 24.57
C ASN A 240 -14.62 -4.85 23.85
N THR A 241 -14.18 -5.99 24.37
CA THR A 241 -14.43 -7.30 23.76
C THR A 241 -15.81 -7.87 24.12
N VAL A 242 -16.60 -8.23 23.10
CA VAL A 242 -17.92 -8.85 23.27
C VAL A 242 -17.84 -10.37 23.08
N TYR A 243 -18.20 -11.11 24.14
CA TYR A 243 -18.21 -12.57 24.12
C TYR A 243 -19.54 -13.14 23.59
N LYS A 244 -19.48 -14.20 22.77
CA LYS A 244 -20.65 -14.91 22.20
C LYS A 244 -20.53 -16.42 22.46
N GLY A 245 -21.62 -17.17 22.24
CA GLY A 245 -21.59 -18.64 22.31
C GLY A 245 -21.42 -19.23 23.71
N GLY A 246 -21.87 -18.52 24.76
CA GLY A 246 -21.80 -18.98 26.15
C GLY A 246 -20.52 -18.54 26.89
N TYR A 247 -19.54 -17.98 26.20
CA TYR A 247 -18.37 -17.36 26.82
C TYR A 247 -18.72 -16.06 27.53
N ARG A 248 -17.98 -15.77 28.60
CA ARG A 248 -18.04 -14.53 29.39
C ARG A 248 -16.62 -14.21 29.86
N GLU A 249 -16.38 -12.96 30.24
CA GLU A 249 -15.08 -12.47 30.73
C GLU A 249 -14.44 -13.38 31.78
N ASN A 250 -15.23 -13.89 32.73
CA ASN A 250 -14.76 -14.77 33.80
C ASN A 250 -14.54 -16.24 33.41
N HIS A 251 -14.82 -16.62 32.17
CA HIS A 251 -14.64 -18.00 31.71
C HIS A 251 -13.15 -18.35 31.66
N VAL A 252 -12.77 -19.55 32.12
CA VAL A 252 -11.36 -19.96 32.23
C VAL A 252 -10.59 -19.82 30.90
N ILE A 253 -11.22 -20.21 29.80
CA ILE A 253 -10.64 -20.08 28.44
C ILE A 253 -10.40 -18.61 28.05
N ILE A 254 -11.29 -17.69 28.44
CA ILE A 254 -11.13 -16.26 28.15
C ILE A 254 -9.99 -15.66 28.96
N ARG A 255 -9.86 -16.05 30.24
CA ARG A 255 -8.72 -15.64 31.07
C ARG A 255 -7.39 -16.13 30.50
N TRP A 256 -7.34 -17.37 30.03
CA TRP A 256 -6.15 -17.91 29.37
C TRP A 256 -5.85 -17.18 28.06
N PHE A 257 -6.87 -16.88 27.24
CA PHE A 257 -6.70 -16.08 26.03
C PHE A 257 -6.01 -14.74 26.33
N TRP A 258 -6.54 -13.95 27.26
CA TRP A 258 -5.94 -12.65 27.62
C TRP A 258 -4.59 -12.78 28.32
N GLN A 259 -4.35 -13.87 29.06
CA GLN A 259 -3.02 -14.15 29.60
C GLN A 259 -1.99 -14.39 28.49
N CYS A 260 -2.36 -15.15 27.44
CA CYS A 260 -1.49 -15.37 26.29
C CYS A 260 -1.29 -14.08 25.47
N VAL A 261 -2.34 -13.27 25.27
CA VAL A 261 -2.23 -11.99 24.54
C VAL A 261 -1.24 -11.06 25.24
N ARG A 262 -1.34 -10.88 26.56
CA ARG A 262 -0.40 -10.05 27.35
C ARG A 262 1.05 -10.53 27.36
N GLN A 263 1.31 -11.77 26.94
CA GLN A 263 2.66 -12.32 26.85
C GLN A 263 3.29 -12.16 25.45
N ASN A 264 2.48 -11.91 24.42
CA ASN A 264 2.90 -11.96 23.02
C ASN A 264 2.64 -10.66 22.23
N VAL A 265 2.07 -9.63 22.88
CA VAL A 265 1.83 -8.28 22.36
C VAL A 265 2.55 -7.30 23.27
#